data_AF-A0A2V8M6P8-F1
#
_entry.id   AF-A0A2V8M6P8-F1
#
_cell.length_a   1.000
_cell.length_b   1.000
_cell.length_c   1.000
_cell.angle_alpha   90.00
_cell.angle_beta   90.00
_cell.angle_gamma   90.00
#
_symmetry.space_group_name_H-M   'P 1'
#
loop_
_entity.id
_entity.type
_entity.pdbx_description
1 polymer ?
#
loop_
_entity_poly.entity_id
_entity_poly.type
_entity_poly.pdbx_seq_one_letter_code
_entity_poly.pdbx_strand_id
1 'polypeptide(L)'
;METGKECMANNSSEELPRNVDILRSSDDPESLERAAVALASSGDPTAIAELGQFLRSSQFLYKLDDLTDPDVKTLHLREVMAALESHPNATVGELCVELSRDSNFMSDEDRMDFLLEALSSVRPMTDEGVDLFRQTNEDGYFAFNAPLLVKNGSPRALELFESMMADHTVPENRRIDSLHRSLLPYRTTLPVLHSVERLVVADLEHAVAIGLVETIFDYQSKPWFGPAIGAPRPPAWENASDEALHLILRLAAMAKERLDLPQPVAAAMEETVKTIENILESRKE
;
A
#
# COMPACT_ATOMS: atom_id res chain seq x y z
N MET A 1 39.34 13.51 -31.71
CA MET A 1 38.51 14.71 -31.47
C MET A 1 37.19 14.22 -30.92
N GLU A 2 37.16 14.07 -29.61
CA GLU A 2 35.98 13.81 -28.81
C GLU A 2 35.30 15.14 -28.52
N THR A 3 34.00 15.25 -28.76
CA THR A 3 33.12 16.24 -28.12
C THR A 3 31.69 15.73 -28.25
N GLY A 4 30.99 15.59 -27.12
CA GLY A 4 29.54 15.37 -27.12
C GLY A 4 29.02 14.48 -26.00
N LYS A 5 29.45 14.72 -24.75
CA LYS A 5 28.87 14.06 -23.57
C LYS A 5 28.89 15.00 -22.36
N GLU A 6 28.18 16.11 -22.47
CA GLU A 6 27.98 17.04 -21.35
C GLU A 6 26.73 17.88 -21.63
N CYS A 7 25.64 17.57 -20.92
CA CYS A 7 24.50 18.46 -20.61
C CYS A 7 23.35 17.60 -20.07
N MET A 8 23.35 17.25 -18.78
CA MET A 8 22.13 16.95 -17.98
C MET A 8 22.38 17.02 -16.44
N ALA A 9 23.49 17.59 -15.97
CA ALA A 9 23.83 17.61 -14.53
C ALA A 9 23.68 18.98 -13.83
N ASN A 10 23.18 20.02 -14.51
CA ASN A 10 23.26 21.41 -14.01
C ASN A 10 21.92 22.05 -13.56
N ASN A 11 20.78 21.35 -13.57
CA ASN A 11 19.50 21.95 -13.17
C ASN A 11 19.17 21.81 -11.67
N SER A 12 19.70 20.82 -10.96
CA SER A 12 19.22 20.47 -9.61
C SER A 12 19.65 21.45 -8.50
N SER A 13 20.75 22.20 -8.68
CA SER A 13 21.29 23.06 -7.61
C SER A 13 20.54 24.37 -7.40
N GLU A 14 19.85 24.89 -8.40
CA GLU A 14 19.08 26.15 -8.30
C GLU A 14 17.58 25.90 -8.05
N GLU A 15 17.09 24.68 -8.29
CA GLU A 15 15.69 24.32 -8.14
C GLU A 15 15.23 24.22 -6.69
N LEU A 16 16.06 23.64 -5.80
CA LEU A 16 15.72 23.53 -4.37
C LEU A 16 15.56 24.91 -3.71
N PRO A 17 16.55 25.82 -3.77
CA PRO A 17 16.40 27.15 -3.16
C PRO A 17 15.18 27.91 -3.71
N ARG A 18 14.94 27.82 -5.02
CA ARG A 18 13.79 28.46 -5.67
C ARG A 18 12.46 27.94 -5.13
N ASN A 19 12.29 26.62 -5.04
CA ASN A 19 11.05 26.04 -4.53
C ASN A 19 10.83 26.38 -3.06
N VAL A 20 11.88 26.32 -2.24
CA VAL A 20 11.83 26.73 -0.82
C VAL A 20 11.44 28.21 -0.68
N ASP A 21 11.97 29.09 -1.53
CA ASP A 21 11.60 30.51 -1.53
C ASP A 21 10.13 30.72 -1.90
N ILE A 22 9.60 29.97 -2.88
CA ILE A 22 8.16 29.98 -3.20
C ILE A 22 7.32 29.57 -2.00
N LEU A 23 7.67 28.45 -1.33
CA LEU A 23 6.95 27.99 -0.13
C LEU A 23 6.95 29.02 1.00
N ARG A 24 8.01 29.83 1.09
CA ARG A 24 8.14 30.87 2.11
C ARG A 24 7.34 32.13 1.80
N SER A 25 7.35 32.59 0.54
CA SER A 25 6.84 33.91 0.17
C SER A 25 5.49 33.93 -0.55
N SER A 26 5.06 32.81 -1.14
CA SER A 26 3.80 32.76 -1.89
C SER A 26 2.59 32.72 -0.96
N ASP A 27 1.51 33.36 -1.40
CA ASP A 27 0.15 33.22 -0.84
C ASP A 27 -0.81 32.55 -1.84
N ASP A 28 -0.30 32.14 -3.02
CA ASP A 28 -1.06 31.43 -4.06
C ASP A 28 -0.97 29.90 -3.84
N PRO A 29 -2.09 29.22 -3.54
CA PRO A 29 -2.13 27.77 -3.27
C PRO A 29 -1.54 26.92 -4.42
N GLU A 30 -1.85 27.25 -5.67
CA GLU A 30 -1.34 26.50 -6.83
C GLU A 30 0.19 26.59 -6.97
N SER A 31 0.76 27.75 -6.65
CA SER A 31 2.22 27.92 -6.64
C SER A 31 2.87 27.23 -5.45
N LEU A 32 2.21 27.19 -4.29
CA LEU A 32 2.67 26.43 -3.12
C LEU A 32 2.64 24.92 -3.40
N GLU A 33 1.55 24.40 -3.95
CA GLU A 33 1.40 23.00 -4.33
C GLU A 33 2.51 22.58 -5.31
N ARG A 34 2.68 23.31 -6.43
CA ARG A 34 3.70 22.96 -7.43
C ARG A 34 5.10 22.93 -6.85
N ALA A 35 5.45 23.90 -5.99
CA ALA A 35 6.76 23.93 -5.35
C ALA A 35 6.91 22.76 -4.35
N ALA A 36 5.88 22.45 -3.57
CA ALA A 36 5.90 21.35 -2.61
C ALA A 36 5.98 19.99 -3.30
N VAL A 37 5.20 19.77 -4.37
CA VAL A 37 5.26 18.59 -5.23
C VAL A 37 6.64 18.43 -5.85
N ALA A 38 7.29 19.53 -6.29
CA ALA A 38 8.64 19.47 -6.83
C ALA A 38 9.66 19.04 -5.76
N LEU A 39 9.55 19.52 -4.52
CA LEU A 39 10.40 19.06 -3.42
C LEU A 39 10.14 17.59 -3.08
N ALA A 40 8.87 17.17 -2.98
CA ALA A 40 8.47 15.79 -2.72
C ALA A 40 8.98 14.80 -3.78
N SER A 41 8.90 15.19 -5.06
CA SER A 41 9.29 14.34 -6.19
C SER A 41 10.80 14.29 -6.45
N SER A 42 11.59 15.15 -5.79
CA SER A 42 13.03 15.28 -6.06
C SER A 42 13.83 14.04 -5.64
N GLY A 43 13.35 13.28 -4.66
CA GLY A 43 14.10 12.20 -4.01
C GLY A 43 15.32 12.66 -3.20
N ASP A 44 15.58 13.97 -3.09
CA ASP A 44 16.67 14.54 -2.30
C ASP A 44 16.27 14.60 -0.82
N PRO A 45 17.01 13.95 0.11
CA PRO A 45 16.75 14.04 1.53
C PRO A 45 16.67 15.48 2.06
N THR A 46 17.45 16.40 1.50
CA THR A 46 17.45 17.82 1.91
C THR A 46 16.14 18.48 1.52
N ALA A 47 15.67 18.27 0.30
CA ALA A 47 14.39 18.81 -0.17
C ALA A 47 13.20 18.27 0.63
N ILE A 48 13.21 16.97 0.96
CA ILE A 48 12.18 16.33 1.79
C ILE A 48 12.20 16.90 3.22
N ALA A 49 13.39 17.10 3.79
CA ALA A 49 13.52 17.70 5.11
C ALA A 49 13.01 19.16 5.15
N GLU A 50 13.31 19.96 4.12
CA GLU A 50 12.74 21.31 3.96
C GLU A 50 11.22 21.27 3.84
N LEU A 51 10.67 20.42 2.96
CA LEU A 51 9.23 20.21 2.84
C LEU A 51 8.59 19.84 4.18
N GLY A 52 9.23 18.96 4.96
CA GLY A 52 8.75 18.56 6.28
C GLY A 52 8.66 19.71 7.29
N GLN A 53 9.52 20.73 7.19
CA GLN A 53 9.40 21.94 8.01
C GLN A 53 8.11 22.71 7.69
N PHE A 54 7.76 22.81 6.40
CA PHE A 54 6.53 23.48 5.96
C PHE A 54 5.28 22.66 6.32
N LEU A 55 5.29 21.34 6.13
CA LEU A 55 4.16 20.47 6.46
C LEU A 55 3.81 20.45 7.96
N ARG A 56 4.76 20.79 8.85
CA ARG A 56 4.50 20.97 10.29
C ARG A 56 4.06 22.38 10.68
N SER A 57 4.05 23.32 9.74
CA SER A 57 3.63 24.70 9.97
C SER A 57 2.14 24.84 9.71
N SER A 58 1.37 25.14 10.76
CA SER A 58 -0.05 25.45 10.61
C SER A 58 -0.28 26.59 9.61
N GLN A 59 0.55 27.64 9.65
CA GLN A 59 0.46 28.76 8.71
C GLN A 59 0.62 28.31 7.25
N PHE A 60 1.57 27.41 6.97
CA PHE A 60 1.74 26.89 5.62
C PHE A 60 0.54 26.06 5.18
N LEU A 61 0.08 25.15 6.04
CA LEU A 61 -1.09 24.31 5.75
C LEU A 61 -2.35 25.14 5.49
N TYR A 62 -2.57 26.24 6.23
CA TYR A 62 -3.67 27.18 5.98
C TYR A 62 -3.54 27.97 4.68
N LYS A 63 -2.32 28.18 4.17
CA LYS A 63 -2.11 28.80 2.85
C LYS A 63 -2.24 27.80 1.71
N LEU A 64 -1.87 26.54 1.97
CA LEU A 64 -1.92 25.48 0.99
C LEU A 64 -3.37 25.06 0.70
N ASP A 65 -4.20 24.93 1.73
CA ASP A 65 -5.60 24.50 1.60
C ASP A 65 -6.56 25.37 2.42
N ASP A 66 -7.78 25.55 1.92
CA ASP A 66 -8.87 26.18 2.67
C ASP A 66 -9.56 25.16 3.59
N LEU A 67 -9.11 25.09 4.84
CA LEU A 67 -9.66 24.18 5.84
C LEU A 67 -11.13 24.47 6.23
N THR A 68 -11.71 25.57 5.75
CA THR A 68 -13.10 25.94 6.05
C THR A 68 -14.10 25.40 5.05
N ASP A 69 -13.64 25.00 3.85
CA ASP A 69 -14.46 24.41 2.80
C ASP A 69 -14.20 22.89 2.72
N PRO A 70 -15.16 22.04 3.16
CA PRO A 70 -15.02 20.59 3.13
C PRO A 70 -14.68 20.00 1.76
N ASP A 71 -15.07 20.67 0.66
CA ASP A 71 -14.85 20.14 -0.69
C ASP A 71 -13.40 20.32 -1.17
N VAL A 72 -12.65 21.25 -0.57
CA VAL A 72 -11.27 21.59 -0.98
C VAL A 72 -10.25 21.58 0.15
N LYS A 73 -10.63 21.29 1.39
CA LYS A 73 -9.77 21.37 2.59
C LYS A 73 -8.49 20.54 2.60
N THR A 74 -8.30 19.62 1.64
CA THR A 74 -7.04 18.87 1.46
C THR A 74 -6.71 18.65 -0.01
N LEU A 75 -7.23 19.48 -0.92
CA LEU A 75 -7.07 19.27 -2.35
C LEU A 75 -5.60 19.33 -2.76
N HIS A 76 -4.90 20.37 -2.33
CA HIS A 76 -3.50 20.62 -2.70
C HIS A 76 -2.56 19.72 -1.88
N LEU A 77 -2.81 19.55 -0.58
CA LEU A 77 -2.03 18.63 0.24
C LEU A 77 -2.08 17.19 -0.30
N ARG A 78 -3.21 16.73 -0.84
CA ARG A 78 -3.33 15.40 -1.46
C ARG A 78 -2.30 15.22 -2.57
N GLU A 79 -2.12 16.21 -3.44
CA GLU A 79 -1.13 16.13 -4.53
C GLU A 79 0.31 16.08 -4.00
N VAL A 80 0.61 16.82 -2.93
CA VAL A 80 1.92 16.77 -2.27
C VAL A 80 2.18 15.37 -1.68
N MET A 81 1.19 14.78 -1.01
CA MET A 81 1.32 13.45 -0.43
C MET A 81 1.39 12.35 -1.50
N ALA A 82 0.63 12.47 -2.59
CA ALA A 82 0.71 11.57 -3.74
C ALA A 82 2.08 11.62 -4.43
N ALA A 83 2.72 12.79 -4.46
CA ALA A 83 4.09 12.93 -4.94
C ALA A 83 5.11 12.18 -4.05
N LEU A 84 4.94 12.24 -2.72
CA LEU A 84 5.74 11.44 -1.78
C LEU A 84 5.50 9.93 -1.94
N GLU A 85 4.23 9.52 -2.10
CA GLU A 85 3.88 8.11 -2.36
C GLU A 85 4.53 7.58 -3.64
N SER A 86 4.59 8.41 -4.70
CA SER A 86 5.14 8.05 -6.01
C SER A 86 6.67 8.03 -6.05
N HIS A 87 7.34 8.66 -5.09
CA HIS A 87 8.81 8.74 -4.99
C HIS A 87 9.32 8.29 -3.62
N PRO A 88 8.98 7.06 -3.18
CA PRO A 88 9.25 6.63 -1.82
C PRO A 88 10.74 6.40 -1.58
N ASN A 89 11.24 6.84 -0.43
CA ASN A 89 12.57 6.54 0.08
C ASN A 89 12.59 6.56 1.62
N ALA A 90 13.72 6.24 2.24
CA ALA A 90 13.83 6.18 3.70
C ALA A 90 13.46 7.52 4.37
N THR A 91 13.88 8.66 3.80
CA THR A 91 13.56 9.99 4.32
C THR A 91 12.07 10.31 4.26
N VAL A 92 11.36 9.83 3.23
CA VAL A 92 9.88 9.91 3.18
C VAL A 92 9.26 9.14 4.34
N GLY A 93 9.76 7.94 4.63
CA GLY A 93 9.28 7.13 5.76
C GLY A 93 9.50 7.84 7.10
N GLU A 94 10.68 8.40 7.32
CA GLU A 94 11.01 9.20 8.50
C GLU A 94 10.08 10.42 8.62
N LEU A 95 9.86 11.15 7.52
CA LEU A 95 8.95 12.29 7.49
C LEU A 95 7.51 11.88 7.85
N CYS A 96 6.97 10.81 7.26
CA CYS A 96 5.62 10.33 7.61
C CYS A 96 5.50 9.98 9.09
N VAL A 97 6.51 9.31 9.67
CA VAL A 97 6.54 9.01 11.11
C VAL A 97 6.62 10.29 11.95
N GLU A 98 7.41 11.28 11.54
CA GLU A 98 7.46 12.58 12.21
C GLU A 98 6.13 13.34 12.15
N LEU A 99 5.49 13.39 10.98
CA LEU A 99 4.19 14.06 10.77
C LEU A 99 3.08 13.39 11.57
N SER A 100 3.12 12.07 11.76
CA SER A 100 2.13 11.35 12.57
C SER A 100 2.12 11.78 14.05
N ARG A 101 3.19 12.43 14.50
CA ARG A 101 3.36 12.93 15.88
C ARG A 101 3.22 14.44 15.98
N ASP A 102 3.08 15.15 14.86
CA ASP A 102 2.98 16.60 14.82
C ASP A 102 1.52 17.05 14.94
N SER A 103 1.23 17.87 15.96
CA SER A 103 -0.14 18.29 16.24
C SER A 103 -0.73 19.25 15.21
N ASN A 104 0.10 19.98 14.45
CA ASN A 104 -0.40 20.87 13.40
C ASN A 104 -0.77 20.06 12.16
N PHE A 105 0.04 19.07 11.79
CA PHE A 105 -0.28 18.16 10.71
C PHE A 105 -1.51 17.33 11.05
N MET A 106 -1.54 16.71 12.24
CA MET A 106 -2.63 15.83 12.68
C MET A 106 -3.90 16.56 13.18
N SER A 107 -4.02 17.87 12.94
CA SER A 107 -5.22 18.64 13.34
C SER A 107 -6.45 18.34 12.48
N ASP A 108 -6.27 17.69 11.33
CA ASP A 108 -7.34 17.25 10.41
C ASP A 108 -7.21 15.74 10.19
N GLU A 109 -8.31 15.01 10.37
CA GLU A 109 -8.34 13.55 10.30
C GLU A 109 -8.04 13.00 8.90
N ASP A 110 -8.43 13.71 7.83
CA ASP A 110 -8.26 13.25 6.45
C ASP A 110 -6.78 13.13 6.04
N ARG A 111 -5.90 13.81 6.77
CA ARG A 111 -4.46 13.79 6.51
C ARG A 111 -3.81 12.47 6.92
N MET A 112 -4.43 11.74 7.85
CA MET A 112 -3.93 10.41 8.26
C MET A 112 -3.97 9.45 7.07
N ASP A 113 -5.03 9.47 6.27
CA ASP A 113 -5.20 8.58 5.12
C ASP A 113 -4.04 8.74 4.14
N PHE A 114 -3.73 9.98 3.74
CA PHE A 114 -2.62 10.28 2.83
C PHE A 114 -1.25 9.93 3.43
N LEU A 115 -1.10 10.11 4.75
CA LEU A 115 0.13 9.77 5.45
C LEU A 115 0.39 8.27 5.44
N LEU A 116 -0.64 7.48 5.73
CA LEU A 116 -0.56 6.01 5.72
C LEU A 116 -0.34 5.48 4.30
N GLU A 117 -0.98 6.06 3.29
CA GLU A 117 -0.74 5.71 1.88
C GLU A 117 0.72 5.96 1.48
N ALA A 118 1.24 7.16 1.73
CA ALA A 118 2.64 7.50 1.44
C ALA A 118 3.63 6.60 2.19
N LEU A 119 3.42 6.38 3.49
CA LEU A 119 4.26 5.51 4.31
C LEU A 119 4.24 4.05 3.80
N SER A 120 3.08 3.55 3.36
CA SER A 120 2.95 2.20 2.83
C SER A 120 3.76 1.96 1.54
N SER A 121 4.09 3.02 0.81
CA SER A 121 4.91 2.93 -0.40
C SER A 121 6.42 2.85 -0.11
N VAL A 122 6.85 3.18 1.11
CA VAL A 122 8.26 3.05 1.55
C VAL A 122 8.59 1.60 1.85
N ARG A 123 9.52 1.02 1.08
CA ARG A 123 9.94 -0.39 1.19
C ARG A 123 11.44 -0.51 1.42
N PRO A 124 11.89 -1.38 2.35
CA PRO A 124 11.07 -2.11 3.32
C PRO A 124 10.43 -1.18 4.36
N MET A 125 9.28 -1.58 4.93
CA MET A 125 8.66 -0.84 6.03
C MET A 125 9.55 -0.92 7.28
N THR A 126 9.71 0.20 7.99
CA THR A 126 10.48 0.29 9.24
C THR A 126 9.66 -0.20 10.44
N ASP A 127 10.33 -0.43 11.58
CA ASP A 127 9.65 -0.82 12.82
C ASP A 127 8.71 0.30 13.30
N GLU A 128 9.13 1.55 13.22
CA GLU A 128 8.29 2.71 13.56
C GLU A 128 7.08 2.84 12.63
N GLY A 129 7.24 2.49 11.36
CA GLY A 129 6.13 2.48 10.41
C GLY A 129 5.10 1.42 10.77
N VAL A 130 5.55 0.19 11.08
CA VAL A 130 4.67 -0.89 11.57
C VAL A 130 3.96 -0.50 12.87
N ASP A 131 4.66 0.14 13.79
CA ASP A 131 4.05 0.60 15.05
C ASP A 131 2.94 1.62 14.82
N LEU A 132 3.12 2.54 13.87
CA LEU A 132 2.07 3.49 13.48
C LEU A 132 0.85 2.77 12.88
N PHE A 133 1.05 1.82 11.97
CA PHE A 133 -0.04 1.01 11.41
C PHE A 133 -0.78 0.19 12.49
N ARG A 134 -0.04 -0.32 13.48
CA ARG A 134 -0.64 -1.04 14.61
C ARG A 134 -1.51 -0.13 15.46
N GLN A 135 -1.01 1.06 15.79
CA GLN A 135 -1.79 2.05 16.54
C GLN A 135 -3.06 2.45 15.78
N THR A 136 -2.96 2.80 14.49
CA THR A 136 -4.13 3.24 13.73
C THR A 136 -5.15 2.13 13.50
N ASN A 137 -4.75 0.85 13.50
CA ASN A 137 -5.69 -0.26 13.50
C ASN A 137 -6.64 -0.22 14.72
N GLU A 138 -6.12 0.12 15.90
CA GLU A 138 -6.91 0.30 17.13
C GLU A 138 -7.86 1.51 17.02
N ASP A 139 -7.44 2.54 16.27
CA ASP A 139 -8.21 3.75 15.98
C ASP A 139 -9.23 3.58 14.84
N GLY A 140 -9.42 2.34 14.34
CA GLY A 140 -10.47 2.02 13.37
C GLY A 140 -9.99 1.81 11.93
N TYR A 141 -8.69 2.00 11.65
CA TYR A 141 -8.11 1.90 10.30
C TYR A 141 -7.89 0.47 9.79
N PHE A 142 -8.32 -0.57 10.53
CA PHE A 142 -8.07 -1.98 10.17
C PHE A 142 -8.30 -2.31 8.69
N ALA A 143 -9.46 -1.95 8.13
CA ALA A 143 -9.82 -2.29 6.75
C ALA A 143 -9.09 -1.42 5.72
N PHE A 144 -8.68 -0.21 6.10
CA PHE A 144 -7.89 0.71 5.29
C PHE A 144 -6.43 0.25 5.22
N ASN A 145 -5.88 -0.17 6.36
CA ASN A 145 -4.48 -0.57 6.52
C ASN A 145 -4.16 -1.93 5.88
N ALA A 146 -5.09 -2.88 5.93
CA ALA A 146 -4.87 -4.23 5.38
C ALA A 146 -4.36 -4.23 3.91
N PRO A 147 -5.00 -3.54 2.95
CA PRO A 147 -4.49 -3.49 1.58
C PRO A 147 -3.16 -2.73 1.44
N LEU A 148 -2.89 -1.73 2.29
CA LEU A 148 -1.63 -0.98 2.28
C LEU A 148 -0.45 -1.84 2.73
N LEU A 149 -0.64 -2.66 3.77
CA LEU A 149 0.38 -3.60 4.27
C LEU A 149 0.70 -4.68 3.25
N VAL A 150 -0.32 -5.25 2.60
CA VAL A 150 -0.13 -6.24 1.53
C VAL A 150 0.53 -5.60 0.30
N LYS A 151 0.10 -4.40 -0.10
CA LYS A 151 0.75 -3.63 -1.17
C LYS A 151 2.22 -3.45 -0.88
N ASN A 152 2.60 -3.03 0.34
CA ASN A 152 3.99 -2.86 0.76
C ASN A 152 4.81 -4.15 0.58
N GLY A 153 4.28 -5.28 1.06
CA GLY A 153 4.83 -6.61 0.80
C GLY A 153 6.21 -6.88 1.43
N SER A 154 6.76 -5.97 2.24
CA SER A 154 7.96 -6.26 3.03
C SER A 154 7.65 -7.22 4.17
N PRO A 155 8.64 -8.00 4.67
CA PRO A 155 8.39 -9.02 5.70
C PRO A 155 7.64 -8.49 6.92
N ARG A 156 8.03 -7.33 7.45
CA ARG A 156 7.39 -6.71 8.63
C ARG A 156 5.95 -6.28 8.37
N ALA A 157 5.68 -5.69 7.20
CA ALA A 157 4.32 -5.29 6.83
C ALA A 157 3.40 -6.51 6.71
N LEU A 158 3.90 -7.60 6.13
CA LEU A 158 3.16 -8.86 6.00
C LEU A 158 2.99 -9.56 7.35
N GLU A 159 3.97 -9.51 8.25
CA GLU A 159 3.82 -10.01 9.63
C GLU A 159 2.73 -9.26 10.40
N LEU A 160 2.63 -7.94 10.26
CA LEU A 160 1.52 -7.18 10.84
C LEU A 160 0.19 -7.60 10.22
N PHE A 161 0.11 -7.68 8.89
CA PHE A 161 -1.09 -8.17 8.21
C PHE A 161 -1.51 -9.57 8.67
N GLU A 162 -0.56 -10.48 8.85
CA GLU A 162 -0.81 -11.83 9.37
C GLU A 162 -1.40 -11.80 10.78
N SER A 163 -0.82 -10.97 11.66
CA SER A 163 -1.33 -10.79 13.02
C SER A 163 -2.74 -10.22 13.04
N MET A 164 -3.08 -9.34 12.09
CA MET A 164 -4.44 -8.81 11.95
C MET A 164 -5.44 -9.90 11.55
N MET A 165 -5.04 -10.87 10.72
CA MET A 165 -5.91 -11.97 10.32
C MET A 165 -6.04 -13.04 11.40
N ALA A 166 -5.01 -13.21 12.23
CA ALA A 166 -5.01 -14.10 13.39
C ALA A 166 -5.65 -13.48 14.65
N ASP A 167 -6.09 -12.22 14.60
CA ASP A 167 -6.72 -11.57 15.75
C ASP A 167 -8.20 -11.99 15.88
N HIS A 168 -8.44 -12.95 16.77
CA HIS A 168 -9.77 -13.48 17.14
C HIS A 168 -10.70 -12.42 17.77
N THR A 169 -10.18 -11.26 18.18
CA THR A 169 -11.01 -10.15 18.70
C THR A 169 -11.70 -9.37 17.57
N VAL A 170 -11.19 -9.50 16.33
CA VAL A 170 -11.79 -8.89 15.15
C VAL A 170 -12.82 -9.85 14.54
N PRO A 171 -14.07 -9.40 14.25
CA PRO A 171 -15.08 -10.24 13.63
C PRO A 171 -14.60 -10.96 12.36
N GLU A 172 -14.93 -12.25 12.24
CA GLU A 172 -14.50 -13.10 11.12
C GLU A 172 -14.82 -12.48 9.75
N ASN A 173 -16.03 -11.94 9.58
CA ASN A 173 -16.47 -11.32 8.33
C ASN A 173 -15.59 -10.12 7.94
N ARG A 174 -15.19 -9.29 8.91
CA ARG A 174 -14.31 -8.13 8.65
C ARG A 174 -12.91 -8.58 8.20
N ARG A 175 -12.39 -9.66 8.78
CA ARG A 175 -11.12 -10.27 8.35
C ARG A 175 -11.23 -10.87 6.96
N ILE A 176 -12.31 -11.60 6.69
CA ILE A 176 -12.60 -12.18 5.37
C ILE A 176 -12.70 -11.09 4.30
N ASP A 177 -13.49 -10.03 4.53
CA ASP A 177 -13.59 -8.89 3.60
C ASP A 177 -12.22 -8.24 3.34
N SER A 178 -11.37 -8.16 4.38
CA SER A 178 -10.01 -7.63 4.27
C SER A 178 -9.10 -8.55 3.49
N LEU A 179 -9.20 -9.88 3.65
CA LEU A 179 -8.49 -10.87 2.83
C LEU A 179 -8.81 -10.66 1.35
N HIS A 180 -10.11 -10.67 0.99
CA HIS A 180 -10.55 -10.52 -0.40
C HIS A 180 -10.06 -9.22 -1.03
N ARG A 181 -10.13 -8.10 -0.30
CA ARG A 181 -9.69 -6.79 -0.81
C ARG A 181 -8.17 -6.67 -0.92
N SER A 182 -7.45 -7.22 0.05
CA SER A 182 -6.01 -6.98 0.19
C SER A 182 -5.18 -7.96 -0.64
N LEU A 183 -5.51 -9.25 -0.61
CA LEU A 183 -4.68 -10.27 -1.26
C LEU A 183 -4.98 -10.43 -2.75
N LEU A 184 -6.23 -10.24 -3.17
CA LEU A 184 -6.67 -10.51 -4.54
C LEU A 184 -5.82 -9.82 -5.61
N PRO A 185 -5.46 -8.52 -5.50
CA PRO A 185 -4.60 -7.84 -6.49
C PRO A 185 -3.16 -8.35 -6.52
N TYR A 186 -2.70 -9.02 -5.46
CA TYR A 186 -1.32 -9.42 -5.26
C TYR A 186 -1.14 -10.94 -5.16
N ARG A 187 -2.17 -11.73 -5.48
CA ARG A 187 -2.20 -13.19 -5.32
C ARG A 187 -1.22 -13.97 -6.20
N THR A 188 -0.49 -13.30 -7.09
CA THR A 188 0.58 -13.88 -7.92
C THR A 188 1.98 -13.45 -7.48
N THR A 189 2.09 -12.63 -6.43
CA THR A 189 3.38 -12.11 -5.95
C THR A 189 3.97 -13.01 -4.86
N LEU A 190 5.26 -13.31 -4.97
CA LEU A 190 5.94 -14.25 -4.04
C LEU A 190 5.88 -13.84 -2.57
N PRO A 191 6.15 -12.57 -2.18
CA PRO A 191 6.07 -12.18 -0.77
C PRO A 191 4.68 -12.45 -0.17
N VAL A 192 3.62 -12.14 -0.92
CA VAL A 192 2.24 -12.36 -0.49
C VAL A 192 1.91 -13.83 -0.43
N LEU A 193 2.33 -14.65 -1.40
CA LEU A 193 2.12 -16.10 -1.38
C LEU A 193 2.82 -16.79 -0.20
N HIS A 194 4.00 -16.33 0.21
CA HIS A 194 4.65 -16.83 1.42
C HIS A 194 3.92 -16.41 2.70
N SER A 195 3.32 -15.22 2.72
CA SER A 195 2.45 -14.79 3.82
C SER A 195 1.20 -15.68 3.91
N VAL A 196 0.57 -15.96 2.77
CA VAL A 196 -0.56 -16.89 2.66
C VAL A 196 -0.17 -18.29 3.14
N GLU A 197 1.00 -18.80 2.76
CA GLU A 197 1.51 -20.09 3.22
C GLU A 197 1.60 -20.18 4.75
N ARG A 198 2.07 -19.11 5.41
CA ARG A 198 2.10 -19.02 6.88
C ARG A 198 0.69 -18.99 7.47
N LEU A 199 -0.23 -18.26 6.87
CA LEU A 199 -1.62 -18.16 7.33
C LEU A 199 -2.40 -19.47 7.17
N VAL A 200 -2.17 -20.24 6.10
CA VAL A 200 -2.82 -21.55 5.88
C VAL A 200 -2.48 -22.56 7.00
N VAL A 201 -1.32 -22.40 7.64
CA VAL A 201 -0.90 -23.25 8.77
C VAL A 201 -1.10 -22.60 10.14
N ALA A 202 -1.54 -21.34 10.19
CA ALA A 202 -1.80 -20.61 11.42
C ALA A 202 -3.10 -21.08 12.10
N ASP A 203 -3.28 -20.68 13.35
CA ASP A 203 -4.50 -20.91 14.12
C ASP A 203 -5.57 -19.85 13.75
N LEU A 204 -6.26 -20.11 12.65
CA LEU A 204 -7.38 -19.29 12.16
C LEU A 204 -8.69 -20.04 12.36
N GLU A 205 -9.77 -19.31 12.63
CA GLU A 205 -11.11 -19.87 12.58
C GLU A 205 -11.40 -20.41 11.18
N HIS A 206 -12.16 -21.50 11.13
CA HIS A 206 -12.38 -22.25 9.88
C HIS A 206 -12.93 -21.38 8.75
N ALA A 207 -13.84 -20.45 9.05
CA ALA A 207 -14.40 -19.52 8.07
C ALA A 207 -13.34 -18.57 7.49
N VAL A 208 -12.42 -18.07 8.32
CA VAL A 208 -11.33 -17.18 7.90
C VAL A 208 -10.31 -17.94 7.06
N ALA A 209 -9.97 -19.18 7.45
CA ALA A 209 -9.11 -20.05 6.66
C ALA A 209 -9.71 -20.38 5.28
N ILE A 210 -11.03 -20.62 5.20
CA ILE A 210 -11.73 -20.78 3.92
C ILE A 210 -11.66 -19.48 3.11
N GLY A 211 -11.95 -18.32 3.70
CA GLY A 211 -11.89 -17.03 3.01
C GLY A 211 -10.50 -16.71 2.44
N LEU A 212 -9.43 -17.12 3.15
CA LEU A 212 -8.05 -17.01 2.66
C LEU A 212 -7.85 -17.85 1.39
N VAL A 213 -8.21 -19.13 1.42
CA VAL A 213 -8.08 -20.03 0.26
C VAL A 213 -8.96 -19.57 -0.89
N GLU A 214 -10.21 -19.21 -0.62
CA GLU A 214 -11.15 -18.67 -1.59
C GLU A 214 -10.57 -17.44 -2.31
N THR A 215 -9.94 -16.52 -1.58
CA THR A 215 -9.33 -15.32 -2.17
C THR A 215 -8.23 -15.63 -3.19
N ILE A 216 -7.45 -16.69 -2.95
CA ILE A 216 -6.34 -17.08 -3.84
C ILE A 216 -6.87 -17.79 -5.08
N PHE A 217 -7.83 -18.69 -4.93
CA PHE A 217 -8.23 -19.62 -5.98
C PHE A 217 -9.49 -19.22 -6.74
N ASP A 218 -10.27 -18.28 -6.22
CA ASP A 218 -11.53 -17.84 -6.83
C ASP A 218 -11.53 -16.33 -7.10
N TYR A 219 -12.54 -15.83 -7.79
CA TYR A 219 -12.83 -14.42 -7.92
C TYR A 219 -14.34 -14.19 -8.10
N GLN A 220 -15.01 -13.81 -7.02
CA GLN A 220 -16.44 -13.52 -7.03
C GLN A 220 -16.71 -12.02 -6.80
N SER A 221 -16.53 -11.23 -7.86
CA SER A 221 -16.61 -9.75 -7.80
C SER A 221 -17.86 -9.22 -7.08
N LYS A 222 -19.05 -9.67 -7.51
CA LYS A 222 -20.33 -9.16 -6.98
C LYS A 222 -20.61 -9.64 -5.54
N PRO A 223 -20.42 -10.93 -5.19
CA PRO A 223 -20.53 -11.37 -3.80
C PRO A 223 -19.59 -10.66 -2.82
N TRP A 224 -18.32 -10.45 -3.17
CA TRP A 224 -17.33 -9.89 -2.25
C TRP A 224 -17.37 -8.36 -2.16
N PHE A 225 -17.65 -7.67 -3.27
CA PHE A 225 -17.50 -6.21 -3.33
C PHE A 225 -18.82 -5.48 -3.61
N GLY A 226 -19.92 -6.19 -3.82
CA GLY A 226 -21.21 -5.59 -4.15
C GLY A 226 -21.16 -4.82 -5.48
N PRO A 227 -21.94 -3.73 -5.63
CA PRO A 227 -21.95 -2.89 -6.84
C PRO A 227 -20.80 -1.87 -6.88
N ALA A 228 -19.71 -2.08 -6.15
CA ALA A 228 -18.63 -1.11 -6.02
C ALA A 228 -17.94 -0.80 -7.37
N ILE A 229 -17.82 0.50 -7.68
CA ILE A 229 -16.97 0.98 -8.77
C ILE A 229 -15.52 0.76 -8.35
N GLY A 230 -14.71 0.15 -9.22
CA GLY A 230 -13.28 -0.08 -8.93
C GLY A 230 -13.01 -1.26 -7.99
N ALA A 231 -13.89 -2.26 -7.93
CA ALA A 231 -13.63 -3.49 -7.19
C ALA A 231 -12.25 -4.10 -7.53
N PRO A 232 -11.47 -4.56 -6.54
CA PRO A 232 -10.18 -5.19 -6.75
C PRO A 232 -10.27 -6.34 -7.76
N ARG A 233 -9.28 -6.45 -8.63
CA ARG A 233 -9.22 -7.50 -9.67
C ARG A 233 -7.97 -8.34 -9.50
N PRO A 234 -8.05 -9.65 -9.71
CA PRO A 234 -6.87 -10.48 -9.71
C PRO A 234 -5.99 -10.19 -10.94
N PRO A 235 -4.65 -10.28 -10.81
CA PRO A 235 -3.77 -10.38 -11.95
C PRO A 235 -4.02 -11.70 -12.70
N ALA A 236 -3.73 -11.69 -14.00
CA ALA A 236 -3.75 -12.89 -14.83
C ALA A 236 -2.66 -13.89 -14.37
N TRP A 237 -2.97 -15.18 -14.36
CA TRP A 237 -2.03 -16.23 -13.92
C TRP A 237 -0.79 -16.32 -14.81
N GLU A 238 -0.95 -15.97 -16.09
CA GLU A 238 0.10 -15.91 -17.11
C GLU A 238 1.18 -14.87 -16.79
N ASN A 239 0.88 -13.90 -15.92
CA ASN A 239 1.84 -12.88 -15.47
C ASN A 239 2.65 -13.34 -14.25
N ALA A 240 2.28 -14.45 -13.61
CA ALA A 240 3.00 -14.97 -12.45
C ALA A 240 4.34 -15.62 -12.87
N SER A 241 5.35 -15.54 -12.00
CA SER A 241 6.61 -16.29 -12.18
C SER A 241 6.39 -17.78 -11.98
N ASP A 242 7.25 -18.62 -12.56
CA ASP A 242 7.19 -20.08 -12.34
C ASP A 242 7.26 -20.43 -10.85
N GLU A 243 8.10 -19.73 -10.09
CA GLU A 243 8.21 -19.93 -8.64
C GLU A 243 6.87 -19.65 -7.91
N ALA A 244 6.19 -18.56 -8.27
CA ALA A 244 4.88 -18.24 -7.70
C ALA A 244 3.83 -19.30 -8.07
N LEU A 245 3.82 -19.76 -9.33
CA LEU A 245 2.93 -20.81 -9.81
C LEU A 245 3.12 -22.13 -9.05
N HIS A 246 4.38 -22.56 -8.84
CA HIS A 246 4.66 -23.76 -8.04
C HIS A 246 4.24 -23.59 -6.58
N LEU A 247 4.41 -22.41 -6.00
CA LEU A 247 3.95 -22.12 -4.64
C LEU A 247 2.42 -22.19 -4.54
N ILE A 248 1.69 -21.71 -5.54
CA ILE A 248 0.22 -21.83 -5.59
C ILE A 248 -0.22 -23.29 -5.66
N LEU A 249 0.45 -24.13 -6.47
CA LEU A 249 0.16 -25.58 -6.52
C LEU A 249 0.37 -26.24 -5.14
N ARG A 250 1.44 -25.85 -4.43
CA ARG A 250 1.70 -26.33 -3.08
C ARG A 250 0.64 -25.86 -2.09
N LEU A 251 0.21 -24.60 -2.16
CA LEU A 251 -0.87 -24.05 -1.34
C LEU A 251 -2.18 -24.82 -1.56
N ALA A 252 -2.49 -25.20 -2.81
CA ALA A 252 -3.67 -26.00 -3.12
C ALA A 252 -3.62 -27.38 -2.43
N ALA A 253 -2.47 -28.05 -2.47
CA ALA A 253 -2.27 -29.33 -1.78
C ALA A 253 -2.43 -29.17 -0.26
N MET A 254 -1.81 -28.14 0.34
CA MET A 254 -1.92 -27.85 1.77
C MET A 254 -3.37 -27.58 2.19
N ALA A 255 -4.11 -26.80 1.40
CA ALA A 255 -5.51 -26.50 1.68
C ALA A 255 -6.39 -27.77 1.63
N LYS A 256 -6.20 -28.64 0.62
CA LYS A 256 -6.93 -29.93 0.51
C LYS A 256 -6.67 -30.86 1.69
N GLU A 257 -5.45 -30.89 2.22
CA GLU A 257 -5.10 -31.76 3.33
C GLU A 257 -5.62 -31.27 4.68
N ARG A 258 -5.73 -29.95 4.85
CA ARG A 258 -5.98 -29.33 6.16
C ARG A 258 -7.41 -28.85 6.36
N LEU A 259 -8.13 -28.56 5.28
CA LEU A 259 -9.43 -27.89 5.34
C LEU A 259 -10.51 -28.73 4.67
N ASP A 260 -11.66 -28.81 5.33
CA ASP A 260 -12.89 -29.28 4.68
C ASP A 260 -13.46 -28.15 3.81
N LEU A 261 -13.00 -28.09 2.55
CA LEU A 261 -13.34 -26.99 1.65
C LEU A 261 -14.78 -27.12 1.12
N PRO A 262 -15.58 -26.05 1.16
CA PRO A 262 -16.87 -26.03 0.48
C PRO A 262 -16.72 -26.37 -1.01
N GLN A 263 -17.68 -27.13 -1.56
CA GLN A 263 -17.61 -27.61 -2.94
C GLN A 263 -17.36 -26.50 -3.99
N PRO A 264 -17.94 -25.29 -3.89
CA PRO A 264 -17.61 -24.20 -4.82
C PRO A 264 -16.13 -23.79 -4.78
N VAL A 265 -15.55 -23.68 -3.58
CA VAL A 265 -14.14 -23.30 -3.38
C VAL A 265 -13.21 -24.41 -3.88
N ALA A 266 -13.54 -25.67 -3.57
CA ALA A 266 -12.78 -26.82 -4.06
C ALA A 266 -12.75 -26.88 -5.60
N ALA A 267 -13.88 -26.61 -6.26
CA ALA A 267 -13.97 -26.59 -7.71
C ALA A 267 -13.16 -25.44 -8.34
N ALA A 268 -13.25 -24.22 -7.78
CA ALA A 268 -12.46 -23.07 -8.26
C ALA A 268 -10.95 -23.31 -8.11
N MET A 269 -10.54 -23.95 -7.01
CA MET A 269 -9.15 -24.36 -6.80
C MET A 269 -8.69 -25.40 -7.83
N GLU A 270 -9.50 -26.39 -8.15
CA GLU A 270 -9.17 -27.40 -9.17
C GLU A 270 -9.03 -26.79 -10.57
N GLU A 271 -9.91 -25.84 -10.93
CA GLU A 271 -9.82 -25.09 -12.19
C GLU A 271 -8.55 -24.24 -12.26
N THR A 272 -8.21 -23.56 -11.15
CA THR A 272 -6.97 -22.77 -11.06
C THR A 272 -5.74 -23.67 -11.18
N VAL A 273 -5.69 -24.80 -10.47
CA VAL A 273 -4.58 -25.77 -10.56
C VAL A 273 -4.37 -26.22 -12.00
N LYS A 274 -5.44 -26.61 -12.70
CA LYS A 274 -5.38 -27.02 -14.11
C LYS A 274 -4.85 -25.90 -15.01
N THR A 275 -5.31 -24.67 -14.79
CA THR A 275 -4.83 -23.49 -15.53
C THR A 275 -3.32 -23.30 -15.33
N ILE A 276 -2.86 -23.39 -14.09
CA ILE A 276 -1.44 -23.22 -13.74
C ILE A 276 -0.57 -24.32 -14.34
N GLU A 277 -0.99 -25.59 -14.27
CA GLU A 277 -0.28 -26.72 -14.87
C GLU A 277 -0.09 -26.53 -16.39
N ASN A 278 -1.13 -26.08 -17.09
CA ASN A 278 -1.04 -25.78 -18.53
C ASN A 278 -0.05 -24.64 -18.83
N ILE A 279 -0.06 -23.58 -18.01
CA ILE A 279 0.88 -22.45 -18.16
C ILE A 279 2.32 -22.96 -17.99
N LEU A 280 2.59 -23.72 -16.93
CA LEU A 280 3.93 -24.26 -16.65
C LEU A 280 4.40 -25.21 -17.76
N GLU A 281 3.51 -26.03 -18.34
CA GLU A 281 3.88 -26.91 -19.44
C GLU A 281 4.22 -26.11 -20.71
N SER A 282 3.39 -25.11 -21.05
CA SER A 282 3.62 -24.25 -22.22
C SER A 282 4.92 -23.43 -22.16
N ARG A 283 5.47 -23.19 -20.96
CA ARG A 283 6.74 -22.46 -20.76
C ARG A 283 7.99 -23.35 -20.91
N LYS A 284 7.84 -24.67 -20.93
CA LYS A 284 8.96 -25.62 -21.13
C LYS A 284 9.26 -25.87 -22.61
N GLU A 285 8.31 -25.57 -23.49
CA GLU A 285 8.41 -25.69 -24.96
C GLU A 285 9.15 -24.51 -25.59
#